data_AF-A0A967RKD0-F1
#
_entry.id   AF-A0A967RKD0-F1
#
_cell.length_a   1.000
_cell.length_b   1.000
_cell.length_c   1.000
_cell.angle_alpha   90.00
_cell.angle_beta   90.00
_cell.angle_gamma   90.00
#
_symmetry.space_group_name_H-M   'P 1'
#
loop_
_entity.id
_entity.type
_entity.pdbx_description
1 polymer ?
#
loop_
_entity_poly.entity_id
_entity_poly.type
_entity_poly.pdbx_seq_one_letter_code
_entity_poly.pdbx_strand_id
1 'polypeptide(L)'
;MNLPFKALKLDSLWKADEPVSGERQIRVQAEVSGFHKATFPKREIIHYDFPARADMPPVRINWYNGGGHAPAPRGLMEKLMGYRLDWGDAGEKRWQDHAGCLIVGTQGMIHSTGHNMSFKLLPEEQFKDFQKPPRSLPRSRGHEREWLDACKGGKPAMSNFDYSGPLTQFVLLGNVATQFSGRLDFD
;
A
#
# COMPACT_ATOMS: atom_id res chain seq x y z
N MET A 1 0.33 -1.27 1.98
CA MET A 1 1.37 -0.53 1.23
C MET A 1 2.28 -1.39 0.38
N ASN A 2 2.74 -2.56 0.85
CA ASN A 2 3.60 -3.44 0.05
C ASN A 2 3.00 -3.78 -1.34
N LEU A 3 1.73 -4.20 -1.40
CA LEU A 3 1.08 -4.56 -2.67
C LEU A 3 1.14 -3.43 -3.70
N PRO A 4 0.59 -2.23 -3.46
CA PRO A 4 0.66 -1.15 -4.44
C PRO A 4 2.10 -0.69 -4.70
N PHE A 5 2.99 -0.72 -3.69
CA PHE A 5 4.39 -0.33 -3.85
C PHE A 5 5.11 -1.16 -4.93
N LYS A 6 4.90 -2.48 -4.95
CA LYS A 6 5.49 -3.37 -5.96
C LYS A 6 4.63 -3.51 -7.22
N ALA A 7 3.33 -3.73 -7.09
CA ALA A 7 2.44 -3.95 -8.23
C ALA A 7 2.39 -2.75 -9.18
N LEU A 8 2.50 -1.53 -8.62
CA LEU A 8 2.50 -0.29 -9.39
C LEU A 8 3.92 0.23 -9.65
N LYS A 9 4.97 -0.56 -9.41
CA LYS A 9 6.37 -0.18 -9.66
C LYS A 9 6.76 1.17 -9.02
N LEU A 10 6.25 1.47 -7.82
CA LEU A 10 6.55 2.74 -7.14
C LEU A 10 8.03 2.80 -6.70
N ASP A 11 8.60 1.64 -6.40
CA ASP A 11 10.01 1.48 -6.02
C ASP A 11 11.00 1.93 -7.10
N SER A 12 10.57 2.02 -8.37
CA SER A 12 11.39 2.57 -9.45
C SER A 12 11.84 4.02 -9.19
N LEU A 13 11.05 4.80 -8.44
CA LEU A 13 11.41 6.18 -8.12
C LEU A 13 12.59 6.30 -7.16
N TRP A 14 12.88 5.25 -6.37
CA TRP A 14 14.04 5.19 -5.48
C TRP A 14 15.32 4.69 -6.16
N LYS A 15 15.23 4.21 -7.40
CA LYS A 15 16.38 3.73 -8.17
C LYS A 15 16.82 4.83 -9.12
N ALA A 16 17.98 5.43 -8.84
CA ALA A 16 18.51 6.55 -9.61
C ALA A 16 18.62 6.26 -11.13
N ASP A 17 18.95 5.01 -11.47
CA ASP A 17 19.21 4.59 -12.85
C ASP A 17 17.95 4.21 -13.65
N GLU A 18 16.77 4.11 -13.00
CA GLU A 18 15.53 3.77 -13.69
C GLU A 18 14.92 5.00 -14.38
N PRO A 19 14.47 4.91 -15.64
CA PRO A 19 13.89 6.06 -16.32
C PRO A 19 12.54 6.47 -15.72
N VAL A 20 12.36 7.79 -15.58
CA VAL A 20 11.11 8.45 -15.23
C VAL A 20 10.75 9.36 -16.39
N SER A 21 9.54 9.26 -16.93
CA SER A 21 9.12 10.04 -18.11
C SER A 21 8.82 11.51 -17.82
N GLY A 22 9.00 11.96 -16.57
CA GLY A 22 8.83 13.34 -16.11
C GLY A 22 9.68 13.62 -14.87
N GLU A 23 9.26 14.58 -14.05
CA GLU A 23 9.91 14.88 -12.77
C GLU A 23 9.82 13.67 -11.83
N ARG A 24 10.96 13.23 -11.30
CA ARG A 24 11.05 12.23 -10.23
C ARG A 24 10.66 12.88 -8.91
N GLN A 25 9.40 13.28 -8.79
CA GLN A 25 8.89 13.98 -7.62
C GLN A 25 7.59 13.34 -7.14
N ILE A 26 7.57 12.90 -5.89
CA ILE A 26 6.37 12.41 -5.21
C ILE A 26 5.76 13.57 -4.45
N ARG A 27 4.49 13.89 -4.72
CA ARG A 27 3.79 14.96 -4.00
C ARG A 27 2.89 14.35 -2.94
N VAL A 28 3.01 14.80 -1.70
CA VAL A 28 2.27 14.25 -0.56
C VAL A 28 1.50 15.36 0.13
N GLN A 29 0.21 15.14 0.38
CA GLN A 29 -0.63 16.05 1.14
C GLN A 29 -1.42 15.27 2.18
N ALA A 30 -1.47 15.78 3.40
CA ALA A 30 -2.18 15.14 4.50
C ALA A 30 -3.25 16.05 5.12
N GLU A 31 -4.34 15.43 5.55
CA GLU A 31 -5.37 16.04 6.38
C GLU A 31 -5.49 15.24 7.68
N VAL A 32 -5.38 15.91 8.83
CA VAL A 32 -5.46 15.27 10.15
C VAL A 32 -6.59 15.84 11.01
N SER A 33 -7.31 15.00 11.76
CA SER A 33 -8.41 15.44 12.63
C SER A 33 -7.98 15.86 14.04
N GLY A 34 -6.67 16.08 14.24
CA GLY A 34 -6.07 16.51 15.49
C GLY A 34 -5.40 15.40 16.30
N PHE A 35 -4.91 15.77 17.48
CA PHE A 35 -4.08 14.91 18.31
C PHE A 35 -4.88 13.85 19.08
N HIS A 36 -4.35 12.63 19.13
CA HIS A 36 -4.84 11.55 19.99
C HIS A 36 -3.75 11.18 21.00
N LYS A 37 -4.13 10.98 22.26
CA LYS A 37 -3.18 10.86 23.38
C LYS A 37 -2.25 9.64 23.32
N ALA A 38 -2.70 8.56 22.69
CA ALA A 38 -1.92 7.31 22.61
C ALA A 38 -1.29 7.08 21.22
N THR A 39 -1.91 7.60 20.16
CA THR A 39 -1.56 7.27 18.77
C THR A 39 -1.91 8.45 17.86
N PHE A 40 -0.95 9.33 17.57
CA PHE A 40 -1.18 10.43 16.66
C PHE A 40 -1.33 9.94 15.20
N PRO A 41 -2.23 10.52 14.38
CA PRO A 41 -3.35 11.42 14.70
C PRO A 41 -4.65 10.64 15.04
N LYS A 42 -5.72 11.35 15.45
CA LYS A 42 -7.05 10.73 15.62
C LYS A 42 -7.57 10.06 14.35
N ARG A 43 -7.35 10.73 13.22
CA ARG A 43 -7.64 10.30 11.85
C ARG A 43 -6.71 11.04 10.90
N GLU A 44 -6.28 10.37 9.85
CA GLU A 44 -5.53 10.94 8.74
C GLU A 44 -6.12 10.51 7.40
N ILE A 45 -6.10 11.44 6.46
CA ILE A 45 -6.20 11.19 5.03
C ILE A 45 -4.88 11.65 4.42
N ILE A 46 -4.22 10.78 3.66
CA ILE A 46 -2.97 11.12 2.99
C ILE A 46 -3.10 10.82 1.50
N HIS A 47 -2.81 11.80 0.68
CA HIS A 47 -2.77 11.71 -0.78
C HIS A 47 -1.31 11.70 -1.23
N TYR A 48 -0.89 10.62 -1.90
CA TYR A 48 0.40 10.52 -2.55
C TYR A 48 0.19 10.54 -4.06
N ASP A 49 0.68 11.57 -4.72
CA ASP A 49 0.72 11.67 -6.17
C ASP A 49 2.07 11.19 -6.69
N PHE A 50 2.03 10.03 -7.32
CA PHE A 50 3.18 9.46 -8.01
C PHE A 50 3.18 9.87 -9.47
N PRO A 51 4.32 10.33 -10.00
CA PRO A 51 4.46 10.65 -11.41
C PRO A 51 4.40 9.37 -12.27
N ALA A 52 4.37 9.57 -13.59
CA ALA A 52 4.63 8.48 -14.53
C ALA A 52 6.02 7.91 -14.27
N ARG A 53 6.15 6.59 -14.24
CA ARG A 53 7.38 5.90 -13.79
C ARG A 53 7.50 4.55 -14.48
N ALA A 54 8.70 4.13 -14.86
CA ALA A 54 8.89 2.96 -15.71
C ALA A 54 7.93 3.00 -16.92
N ASP A 55 7.12 1.96 -17.08
CA ASP A 55 6.07 1.81 -18.10
C ASP A 55 4.64 2.11 -17.58
N MET A 56 4.52 2.74 -16.40
CA MET A 56 3.25 3.01 -15.72
C MET A 56 2.85 4.49 -15.78
N PRO A 57 1.55 4.81 -15.98
CA PRO A 57 1.06 6.18 -15.92
C PRO A 57 1.10 6.73 -14.49
N PRO A 58 0.93 8.06 -14.29
CA PRO A 58 0.81 8.64 -12.96
C PRO A 58 -0.29 7.96 -12.14
N VAL A 59 -0.11 7.86 -10.82
CA VAL A 59 -1.10 7.23 -9.93
C VAL A 59 -1.20 7.98 -8.61
N ARG A 60 -2.44 8.16 -8.13
CA ARG A 60 -2.69 8.66 -6.78
C ARG A 60 -2.95 7.49 -5.84
N ILE A 61 -2.23 7.44 -4.72
CA ILE A 61 -2.54 6.57 -3.59
C ILE A 61 -3.22 7.40 -2.53
N ASN A 62 -4.39 6.93 -2.10
CA ASN A 62 -5.13 7.52 -0.98
C ASN A 62 -5.03 6.58 0.22
N TRP A 63 -4.49 7.09 1.32
CA TRP A 63 -4.38 6.40 2.60
C TRP A 63 -5.40 6.98 3.57
N TYR A 64 -6.12 6.10 4.25
CA TYR A 64 -7.14 6.45 5.23
C TYR A 64 -6.87 5.64 6.50
N ASN A 65 -6.68 6.33 7.62
CA ASN A 65 -6.40 5.69 8.90
C ASN A 65 -7.05 6.46 10.06
N GLY A 66 -7.39 5.75 11.12
CA GLY A 66 -8.03 6.29 12.33
C GLY A 66 -9.56 6.21 12.38
N GLY A 67 -10.09 6.48 13.57
CA GLY A 67 -11.50 6.30 13.92
C GLY A 67 -12.44 7.24 13.17
N GLY A 68 -13.73 6.88 13.11
CA GLY A 68 -14.72 7.63 12.35
C GLY A 68 -14.57 7.46 10.83
N HIS A 69 -13.98 6.33 10.40
CA HIS A 69 -13.83 5.82 9.03
C HIS A 69 -14.24 6.86 8.00
N ALA A 70 -13.31 7.64 7.44
CA ALA A 70 -13.62 8.72 6.51
C ALA A 70 -14.85 8.36 5.63
N PRO A 71 -16.07 8.84 5.97
CA PRO A 71 -17.28 8.10 5.56
C PRO A 71 -17.49 8.13 4.06
N ALA A 72 -17.11 9.23 3.43
CA ALA A 72 -17.09 9.38 1.99
C ALA A 72 -16.13 8.38 1.30
N PRO A 73 -14.84 8.30 1.68
CA PRO A 73 -13.94 7.24 1.20
C PRO A 73 -14.46 5.82 1.41
N ARG A 74 -15.01 5.50 2.59
CA ARG A 74 -15.56 4.16 2.86
C ARG A 74 -16.73 3.85 1.95
N GLY A 75 -17.71 4.74 1.85
CA GLY A 75 -18.86 4.57 0.96
C GLY A 75 -18.46 4.41 -0.50
N LEU A 76 -17.43 5.15 -0.94
CA LEU A 76 -16.86 4.99 -2.29
C LEU A 76 -16.24 3.60 -2.48
N MET A 77 -15.41 3.13 -1.54
CA MET A 77 -14.79 1.80 -1.61
C MET A 77 -15.85 0.69 -1.63
N GLU A 78 -16.83 0.74 -0.73
CA GLU A 78 -17.92 -0.26 -0.66
C GLU A 78 -18.77 -0.26 -1.94
N LYS A 79 -19.05 0.92 -2.50
CA LYS A 79 -19.75 1.07 -3.78
C LYS A 79 -18.96 0.44 -4.93
N LEU A 80 -17.66 0.73 -5.02
CA LEU A 80 -16.78 0.16 -6.05
C LEU A 80 -16.69 -1.36 -5.91
N MET A 81 -16.56 -1.85 -4.68
CA MET A 81 -16.40 -3.27 -4.39
C MET A 81 -17.69 -4.07 -4.54
N GLY A 82 -18.85 -3.43 -4.43
CA GLY A 82 -20.15 -4.07 -4.48
C GLY A 82 -20.56 -4.77 -3.18
N TYR A 83 -19.84 -4.53 -2.08
CA TYR A 83 -20.17 -5.05 -0.75
C TYR A 83 -19.67 -4.13 0.35
N ARG A 84 -20.28 -4.24 1.53
CA ARG A 84 -19.87 -3.47 2.70
C ARG A 84 -18.59 -4.04 3.29
N LEU A 85 -17.71 -3.15 3.71
CA LEU A 85 -16.54 -3.54 4.49
C LEU A 85 -17.03 -3.80 5.91
N ASP A 86 -16.68 -4.96 6.46
CA ASP A 86 -17.02 -5.35 7.82
C ASP A 86 -15.73 -5.61 8.59
N TRP A 87 -15.20 -4.53 9.14
CA TRP A 87 -14.00 -4.55 9.95
C TRP A 87 -14.28 -5.06 11.39
N GLY A 88 -15.55 -5.18 11.81
CA GLY A 88 -15.98 -5.54 13.17
C GLY A 88 -15.44 -4.67 14.30
N ASP A 89 -15.91 -4.92 15.52
CA ASP A 89 -15.31 -4.37 16.74
C ASP A 89 -14.11 -5.22 17.20
N ALA A 90 -13.33 -4.67 18.14
CA ALA A 90 -12.15 -5.36 18.68
C ALA A 90 -12.54 -6.74 19.26
N GLY A 91 -12.01 -7.81 18.68
CA GLY A 91 -12.28 -9.19 19.09
C GLY A 91 -13.30 -9.94 18.22
N GLU A 92 -14.02 -9.27 17.32
CA GLU A 92 -15.02 -9.91 16.46
C GLU A 92 -14.44 -10.42 15.13
N LYS A 93 -13.42 -9.74 14.63
CA LYS A 93 -12.74 -10.07 13.38
C LYS A 93 -11.28 -10.43 13.64
N ARG A 94 -10.68 -11.11 12.66
CA ARG A 94 -9.24 -11.36 12.69
C ARG A 94 -8.53 -10.06 12.35
N TRP A 95 -7.36 -9.81 12.93
CA TRP A 95 -6.55 -8.62 12.68
C TRP A 95 -6.40 -8.27 11.18
N GLN A 96 -6.32 -9.29 10.30
CA GLN A 96 -6.17 -9.11 8.86
C GLN A 96 -7.40 -8.47 8.21
N ASP A 97 -8.57 -8.64 8.80
CA ASP A 97 -9.84 -8.13 8.31
C ASP A 97 -10.05 -6.67 8.76
N HIS A 98 -9.09 -6.04 9.48
CA HIS A 98 -9.07 -4.63 9.95
C HIS A 98 -8.25 -3.66 9.06
N ALA A 99 -7.54 -4.16 8.04
CA ALA A 99 -6.79 -3.33 7.09
C ALA A 99 -6.88 -3.88 5.66
N GLY A 100 -6.48 -3.09 4.66
CA GLY A 100 -6.51 -3.57 3.29
C GLY A 100 -6.06 -2.54 2.26
N CYS A 101 -6.23 -2.90 0.99
CA CYS A 101 -5.95 -2.07 -0.17
C CYS A 101 -6.93 -2.42 -1.29
N LEU A 102 -7.46 -1.39 -1.96
CA LEU A 102 -8.19 -1.54 -3.20
C LEU A 102 -7.38 -0.86 -4.32
N ILE A 103 -6.93 -1.64 -5.29
CA ILE A 103 -6.31 -1.14 -6.52
C ILE A 103 -7.40 -1.09 -7.59
N VAL A 104 -7.61 0.08 -8.18
CA VAL A 104 -8.66 0.32 -9.18
C VAL A 104 -8.02 0.51 -10.54
N GLY A 105 -8.32 -0.39 -11.48
CA GLY A 105 -7.92 -0.31 -12.87
C GLY A 105 -9.11 -0.08 -13.79
N THR A 106 -8.83 0.13 -15.08
CA THR A 106 -9.85 0.35 -16.12
C THR A 106 -10.64 -0.91 -16.49
N GLN A 107 -10.07 -2.10 -16.25
CA GLN A 107 -10.67 -3.39 -16.59
C GLN A 107 -11.11 -4.20 -15.37
N GLY A 108 -10.92 -3.68 -14.16
CA GLY A 108 -11.22 -4.39 -12.93
C GLY A 108 -10.44 -3.85 -11.75
N MET A 109 -10.63 -4.48 -10.59
CA MET A 109 -10.01 -4.07 -9.34
C MET A 109 -9.42 -5.26 -8.60
N ILE A 110 -8.44 -4.98 -7.75
CA ILE A 110 -7.86 -5.96 -6.82
C ILE A 110 -8.12 -5.46 -5.41
N HIS A 111 -8.88 -6.21 -4.63
CA HIS A 111 -9.03 -5.98 -3.20
C HIS A 111 -8.14 -6.95 -2.42
N SER A 112 -7.32 -6.45 -1.51
CA SER A 112 -6.53 -7.25 -0.58
C SER A 112 -6.79 -6.86 0.87
N THR A 113 -6.74 -7.82 1.78
CA THR A 113 -6.84 -7.60 3.23
C THR A 113 -5.50 -7.21 3.86
N GLY A 114 -5.46 -7.07 5.18
CA GLY A 114 -4.28 -6.73 5.98
C GLY A 114 -3.12 -7.67 5.68
N HIS A 115 -1.92 -7.08 5.56
CA HIS A 115 -0.70 -7.76 5.10
C HIS A 115 -0.86 -8.59 3.81
N ASN A 116 -1.83 -8.23 2.96
CA ASN A 116 -2.13 -8.92 1.70
C ASN A 116 -2.45 -10.41 1.89
N MET A 117 -3.10 -10.77 3.01
CA MET A 117 -3.40 -12.16 3.37
C MET A 117 -4.36 -12.86 2.40
N SER A 118 -5.28 -12.09 1.78
CA SER A 118 -6.15 -12.56 0.73
C SER A 118 -6.26 -11.54 -0.39
N PHE A 119 -6.68 -12.01 -1.57
CA PHE A 119 -6.91 -11.20 -2.76
C PHE A 119 -8.23 -11.58 -3.40
N LYS A 120 -8.98 -10.59 -3.86
CA LYS A 120 -10.17 -10.74 -4.71
C LYS A 120 -10.02 -9.88 -5.95
N LEU A 121 -10.34 -10.46 -7.11
CA LEU A 121 -10.51 -9.71 -8.35
C LEU A 121 -11.98 -9.29 -8.46
N LEU A 122 -12.23 -8.02 -8.79
CA LEU A 122 -13.57 -7.44 -8.83
C LEU A 122 -13.85 -6.76 -10.17
N PRO A 123 -15.10 -6.82 -10.68
CA PRO A 123 -16.23 -7.59 -10.14
C PRO A 123 -15.99 -9.10 -10.24
N GLU A 124 -16.31 -9.88 -9.20
CA GLU A 124 -15.95 -11.32 -9.12
C GLU A 124 -16.45 -12.12 -10.34
N GLU A 125 -17.61 -11.74 -10.87
CA GLU A 125 -18.22 -12.32 -12.06
C GLU A 125 -17.32 -12.30 -13.30
N GLN A 126 -16.54 -11.23 -13.51
CA GLN A 126 -15.63 -11.11 -14.67
C GLN A 126 -14.40 -12.00 -14.55
N PHE A 127 -14.10 -12.48 -13.34
CA PHE A 127 -12.89 -13.23 -13.02
C PHE A 127 -13.18 -14.66 -12.52
N LYS A 128 -14.39 -15.18 -12.76
CA LYS A 128 -14.77 -16.55 -12.37
C LYS A 128 -13.83 -17.62 -12.92
N ASP A 129 -13.41 -17.43 -14.17
CA ASP A 129 -12.53 -18.37 -14.87
C ASP A 129 -11.05 -17.96 -14.80
N PHE A 130 -10.72 -16.95 -13.97
CA PHE A 130 -9.35 -16.46 -13.84
C PHE A 130 -8.43 -17.55 -13.29
N GLN A 131 -7.41 -17.89 -14.09
CA GLN A 131 -6.36 -18.81 -13.67
C GLN A 131 -5.24 -18.02 -12.98
N LYS A 132 -4.92 -18.42 -11.75
CA LYS A 132 -3.84 -17.79 -10.98
C LYS A 132 -2.50 -17.98 -11.70
N PRO A 133 -1.59 -16.99 -11.64
CA PRO A 133 -0.27 -17.12 -12.23
C PRO A 133 0.47 -18.32 -11.63
N PRO A 134 1.35 -18.98 -12.41
CA PRO A 134 2.16 -20.08 -11.92
C PRO A 134 3.02 -19.61 -10.75
N ARG A 135 3.29 -20.52 -9.81
CA ARG A 135 4.15 -20.23 -8.66
C ARG A 135 5.59 -20.04 -9.14
N SER A 136 6.08 -18.82 -9.12
CA SER A 136 7.44 -18.46 -9.54
C SER A 136 8.39 -18.16 -8.38
N LEU A 137 7.85 -17.84 -7.20
CA LEU A 137 8.64 -17.45 -6.02
C LEU A 137 8.78 -18.60 -5.02
N PRO A 138 9.96 -18.77 -4.38
CA PRO A 138 10.13 -19.73 -3.30
C PRO A 138 9.28 -19.35 -2.09
N ARG A 139 8.82 -20.36 -1.34
CA ARG A 139 8.12 -20.11 -0.07
C ARG A 139 9.13 -19.64 0.97
N SER A 140 8.80 -18.55 1.67
CA SER A 140 9.59 -18.09 2.82
C SER A 140 9.63 -19.17 3.89
N ARG A 141 10.81 -19.38 4.49
CA ARG A 141 11.00 -20.23 5.67
C ARG A 141 10.88 -19.44 6.99
N GLY A 142 10.47 -18.17 6.92
CA GLY A 142 10.45 -17.21 8.02
C GLY A 142 11.58 -16.18 7.92
N HIS A 143 11.32 -14.96 8.40
CA HIS A 143 12.24 -13.83 8.30
C HIS A 143 13.57 -14.10 9.02
N GLU A 144 13.51 -14.73 10.19
CA GLU A 144 14.66 -15.06 11.03
C GLU A 144 15.55 -16.11 10.36
N ARG A 145 14.94 -17.09 9.69
CA ARG A 145 15.66 -18.12 8.95
C ARG A 145 16.36 -17.53 7.73
N GLU A 146 15.64 -16.71 6.95
CA GLU A 146 16.20 -16.02 5.79
C GLU A 146 17.37 -15.12 6.19
N TRP A 147 17.24 -14.38 7.30
CA TRP A 147 18.31 -13.54 7.83
C TRP A 147 19.54 -14.37 8.23
N LEU A 148 19.35 -15.46 8.99
CA LEU A 148 20.45 -16.34 9.40
C LEU A 148 21.16 -16.96 8.19
N ASP A 149 20.41 -17.42 7.19
CA ASP A 149 20.96 -18.03 5.98
C ASP A 149 21.76 -16.98 5.17
N ALA A 150 21.27 -15.74 5.06
CA ALA A 150 21.97 -14.64 4.41
C ALA A 150 23.29 -14.29 5.14
N CYS A 151 23.29 -14.23 6.48
CA CYS A 151 24.50 -14.00 7.27
C CYS A 151 25.58 -15.09 7.09
N LYS A 152 25.20 -16.28 6.64
CA LYS A 152 26.12 -17.40 6.36
C LYS A 152 26.58 -17.46 4.90
N GLY A 153 26.35 -16.41 4.12
CA GLY A 153 26.72 -16.35 2.70
C GLY A 153 25.68 -17.00 1.77
N GLY A 154 24.48 -17.28 2.27
CA GLY A 154 23.35 -17.73 1.46
C GLY A 154 22.75 -16.61 0.60
N LYS A 155 21.57 -16.87 0.04
CA LYS A 155 20.84 -15.86 -0.73
C LYS A 155 20.42 -14.67 0.15
N PRO A 156 20.34 -13.45 -0.39
CA PRO A 156 19.76 -12.33 0.33
C PRO A 156 18.34 -12.62 0.83
N ALA A 157 18.00 -12.13 2.02
CA ALA A 157 16.65 -12.23 2.55
C ALA A 157 15.65 -11.50 1.63
N MET A 158 14.40 -11.98 1.58
CA MET A 158 13.37 -11.34 0.74
C MET A 158 13.01 -9.93 1.23
N SER A 159 13.17 -9.68 2.53
CA SER A 159 12.93 -8.38 3.18
C SER A 159 14.23 -7.59 3.41
N ASN A 160 15.16 -7.60 2.45
CA ASN A 160 16.42 -6.86 2.51
C ASN A 160 16.23 -5.32 2.45
N PHE A 161 17.30 -4.58 2.72
CA PHE A 161 17.29 -3.11 2.78
C PHE A 161 17.06 -2.41 1.44
N ASP A 162 17.48 -2.99 0.31
CA ASP A 162 17.21 -2.44 -1.03
C ASP A 162 15.70 -2.36 -1.30
N TYR A 163 14.93 -3.24 -0.67
CA TYR A 163 13.48 -3.23 -0.71
C TYR A 163 12.85 -2.45 0.47
N SER A 164 13.24 -2.77 1.71
CA SER A 164 12.59 -2.25 2.91
C SER A 164 12.91 -0.78 3.16
N GLY A 165 14.08 -0.29 2.74
CA GLY A 165 14.46 1.12 2.83
C GLY A 165 13.50 2.03 2.05
N PRO A 166 13.39 1.88 0.71
CA PRO A 166 12.44 2.63 -0.10
C PRO A 166 10.98 2.54 0.38
N LEU A 167 10.52 1.34 0.76
CA LEU A 167 9.16 1.17 1.29
C LEU A 167 8.95 1.92 2.60
N THR A 168 9.95 1.90 3.49
CA THR A 168 9.90 2.62 4.76
C THR A 168 9.87 4.11 4.52
N GLN A 169 10.75 4.63 3.65
CA GLN A 169 10.76 6.06 3.30
C GLN A 169 9.40 6.49 2.75
N PHE A 170 8.83 5.74 1.80
CA PHE A 170 7.49 5.99 1.27
C PHE A 170 6.44 6.15 2.37
N VAL A 171 6.36 5.21 3.32
CA VAL A 171 5.37 5.29 4.41
C VAL A 171 5.67 6.48 5.34
N LEU A 172 6.94 6.77 5.62
CA LEU A 172 7.35 7.88 6.48
C LEU A 172 7.08 9.26 5.86
N LEU A 173 7.03 9.39 4.53
CA LEU A 173 6.62 10.65 3.89
C LEU A 173 5.22 11.08 4.33
N GLY A 174 4.32 10.12 4.54
CA GLY A 174 2.99 10.40 5.11
C GLY A 174 3.08 10.98 6.51
N ASN A 175 3.91 10.39 7.36
CA ASN A 175 4.13 10.90 8.72
C ASN A 175 4.68 12.33 8.68
N VAL A 176 5.65 12.62 7.81
CA VAL A 176 6.20 13.98 7.64
C VAL A 176 5.13 14.95 7.16
N ALA A 177 4.34 14.58 6.15
CA ALA A 177 3.27 15.42 5.61
C ALA A 177 2.18 15.75 6.64
N THR A 178 1.97 14.91 7.66
CA THR A 178 1.00 15.20 8.75
C THR A 178 1.45 16.31 9.70
N GLN A 179 2.72 16.72 9.66
CA GLN A 179 3.29 17.68 10.61
C GLN A 179 3.11 19.14 10.19
N PHE A 180 2.65 19.42 8.98
CA PHE A 180 2.47 20.79 8.49
C PHE A 180 1.26 20.90 7.56
N SER A 181 0.72 22.12 7.46
CA SER A 181 -0.26 22.45 6.44
C SER A 181 0.43 22.64 5.09
N GLY A 182 0.00 21.93 4.06
CA GLY A 182 0.50 22.13 2.70
C GLY A 182 0.88 20.82 2.01
N ARG A 183 1.64 20.96 0.92
CA ARG A 183 2.12 19.85 0.09
C ARG A 183 3.61 19.65 0.32
N LEU A 184 4.01 18.40 0.55
CA LEU A 184 5.38 17.95 0.50
C LEU A 184 5.73 17.57 -0.93
N ASP A 185 6.82 18.11 -1.46
CA ASP A 185 7.41 17.69 -2.72
C ASP A 185 8.70 16.93 -2.40
N PHE A 186 8.75 15.64 -2.69
CA PHE A 186 9.87 14.75 -2.35
C PHE A 186 10.56 14.25 -3.62
N ASP A 187 11.88 14.35 -3.69
CA ASP A 187 12.74 13.94 -4.81
C ASP A 187 13.61 12.69 -4.52
#